data_AF-A0A842VC12-F1
#
_entry.id   AF-A0A842VC12-F1
#
_cell.length_a   1.000
_cell.length_b   1.000
_cell.length_c   1.000
_cell.angle_alpha   90.00
_cell.angle_beta   90.00
_cell.angle_gamma   90.00
#
_symmetry.space_group_name_H-M   'P 1'
#
loop_
_entity.id
_entity.type
_entity.pdbx_description
1 polymer ?
#
loop_
_entity_poly.entity_id
_entity_poly.type
_entity_poly.pdbx_seq_one_letter_code
_entity_poly.pdbx_strand_id
1 'polypeptide(L)'
;MNKAEPSSSKKRNVLLLISKLIGLIAYGFLLFFIYLLLMEFETNLFIVLLILSFVSLIFIGPFLKQRHKKRLYARIFPDKKKKLKEKYESKRNKYAFSKQTESKIRDVEKIDLNFKYRKPLIKKCNKCGMIVPGFSKKCPKCGEPVLD
;
A
#
# COMPACT_ATOMS: atom_id res chain seq x y z
N MET A 1 26.73 3.95 -32.12
CA MET A 1 26.75 2.71 -31.30
C MET A 1 25.96 2.94 -30.02
N ASN A 2 24.69 2.52 -29.99
CA ASN A 2 23.82 2.69 -28.83
C ASN A 2 24.11 1.57 -27.82
N LYS A 3 24.64 1.92 -26.64
CA LYS A 3 24.74 1.01 -25.50
C LYS A 3 23.34 0.72 -24.98
N ALA A 4 22.86 -0.50 -25.23
CA ALA A 4 21.65 -1.02 -24.61
C ALA A 4 21.90 -1.19 -23.10
N GLU A 5 21.28 -0.34 -22.28
CA GLU A 5 21.30 -0.49 -20.84
C GLU A 5 20.51 -1.76 -20.44
N PRO A 6 21.10 -2.68 -19.66
CA PRO A 6 20.40 -3.89 -19.23
C PRO A 6 19.31 -3.52 -18.22
N SER A 7 18.06 -3.71 -18.66
CA SER A 7 16.83 -3.70 -17.88
C SER A 7 17.00 -4.04 -16.38
N SER A 8 16.63 -3.09 -15.53
CA SER A 8 16.74 -3.12 -14.05
C SER A 8 16.03 -4.30 -13.37
N SER A 9 15.20 -5.06 -14.09
CA SER A 9 14.47 -6.22 -13.57
C SER A 9 15.35 -7.47 -13.44
N LYS A 10 16.35 -7.66 -14.34
CA LYS A 10 17.22 -8.85 -14.33
C LYS A 10 18.13 -8.88 -13.10
N LYS A 11 18.66 -7.72 -12.68
CA LYS A 11 19.52 -7.58 -11.49
C LYS A 11 18.83 -7.98 -10.19
N ARG A 12 17.53 -7.65 -10.02
CA ARG A 12 16.77 -8.00 -8.79
C ARG A 12 16.57 -9.50 -8.61
N ASN A 13 16.33 -10.23 -9.70
CA ASN A 13 16.12 -11.68 -9.63
C ASN A 13 17.43 -12.41 -9.30
N VAL A 14 18.57 -11.95 -9.81
CA VAL A 14 19.89 -12.51 -9.49
C VAL A 14 20.24 -12.30 -8.01
N LEU A 15 20.02 -11.11 -7.48
CA LEU A 15 20.26 -10.80 -6.05
C LEU A 15 19.40 -11.65 -5.11
N LEU A 16 18.14 -11.92 -5.49
CA LEU A 16 17.25 -12.82 -4.76
C LEU A 16 17.66 -14.30 -4.82
N LEU A 17 18.35 -14.72 -5.88
CA LEU A 17 18.89 -16.08 -5.97
C LEU A 17 20.16 -16.22 -5.15
N ILE A 18 21.03 -15.21 -5.19
CA ILE A 18 22.26 -15.15 -4.39
C ILE A 18 21.92 -15.17 -2.90
N SER A 19 20.95 -14.37 -2.44
CA SER A 19 20.58 -14.36 -1.02
C SER A 19 20.01 -15.71 -0.53
N LYS A 20 19.29 -16.43 -1.39
CA LYS A 20 18.82 -17.80 -1.08
C LYS A 20 19.97 -18.80 -1.01
N LEU A 21 20.93 -18.70 -1.91
CA LEU A 21 22.14 -19.52 -1.90
C LEU A 21 22.96 -19.28 -0.63
N ILE A 22 23.19 -18.02 -0.26
CA ILE A 22 23.89 -17.64 0.98
C ILE A 22 23.15 -18.20 2.20
N GLY A 23 21.83 -18.07 2.25
CA GLY A 23 21.02 -18.62 3.35
C GLY A 23 21.14 -20.14 3.46
N LEU A 24 21.21 -20.86 2.34
CA LEU A 24 21.35 -22.31 2.31
C LEU A 24 22.75 -22.75 2.76
N ILE A 25 23.79 -22.04 2.34
CA ILE A 25 25.17 -22.29 2.77
C ILE A 25 25.31 -22.04 4.27
N ALA A 26 24.84 -20.89 4.77
CA ALA A 26 24.87 -20.55 6.20
C ALA A 26 24.11 -21.59 7.04
N TYR A 27 22.98 -22.08 6.52
CA TYR A 27 22.21 -23.14 7.15
C TYR A 27 22.98 -24.47 7.22
N GLY A 28 23.65 -24.87 6.13
CA GLY A 28 24.50 -26.06 6.13
C GLY A 28 25.64 -25.98 7.15
N PHE A 29 26.29 -24.81 7.25
CA PHE A 29 27.30 -24.56 8.28
C PHE A 29 26.74 -24.67 9.71
N LEU A 30 25.55 -24.10 9.96
CA LEU A 30 24.91 -24.17 11.27
C LEU A 30 24.55 -25.61 11.66
N LEU A 31 24.01 -26.40 10.71
CA LEU A 31 23.76 -27.83 10.93
C LEU A 31 25.03 -28.61 11.22
N PHE A 32 26.09 -28.35 10.45
CA PHE A 32 27.37 -29.00 10.64
C PHE A 32 27.97 -28.67 12.01
N PHE A 33 27.87 -27.41 12.44
CA PHE A 33 28.32 -26.99 13.77
C PHE A 33 27.54 -27.69 14.89
N ILE A 34 26.22 -27.75 14.77
CA ILE A 34 25.36 -28.49 15.71
C ILE A 34 25.77 -29.97 15.74
N TYR A 35 26.00 -30.60 14.58
CA TYR A 35 26.44 -31.99 14.51
C TYR A 35 27.76 -32.24 15.26
N LEU A 36 28.77 -31.40 15.06
CA LEU A 36 30.04 -31.49 15.77
C LEU A 36 29.86 -31.37 17.28
N LEU A 37 29.04 -30.41 17.71
CA LEU A 37 28.75 -30.18 19.12
C LEU A 37 28.04 -31.40 19.74
N LEU A 38 27.12 -32.05 19.03
CA LEU A 38 26.45 -33.27 19.52
C LEU A 38 27.37 -34.49 19.59
N MET A 39 28.32 -34.61 18.64
CA MET A 39 29.32 -35.68 18.67
C MET A 39 30.26 -35.57 19.88
N GLU A 40 30.55 -34.35 20.35
CA GLU A 40 31.38 -34.12 21.54
C GLU A 40 30.73 -34.64 22.83
N PHE A 41 29.39 -34.67 22.90
CA PHE A 41 28.66 -35.17 24.06
C PHE A 41 28.43 -36.69 24.06
N GLU A 42 29.10 -37.44 23.18
CA GLU A 42 28.94 -38.91 23.02
C GLU A 42 27.48 -39.35 22.93
N THR A 43 26.63 -38.48 22.36
CA THR A 43 25.20 -38.74 22.31
C THR A 43 24.90 -39.90 21.38
N ASN A 44 23.89 -40.70 21.74
CA ASN A 44 23.40 -41.78 20.88
C ASN A 44 23.09 -41.24 19.48
N LEU A 45 23.66 -41.87 18.44
CA LEU A 45 23.54 -41.46 17.03
C LEU A 45 22.08 -41.21 16.60
N PHE A 46 21.14 -42.01 17.13
CA PHE A 46 19.71 -41.85 16.89
C PHE A 46 19.15 -40.51 17.38
N ILE A 47 19.59 -40.04 18.55
CA ILE A 47 19.16 -38.77 19.13
C ILE A 47 19.72 -37.62 18.29
N VAL A 48 20.98 -37.73 17.85
CA VAL A 48 21.61 -36.76 16.94
C VAL A 48 20.81 -36.63 15.66
N LEU A 49 20.49 -37.75 15.00
CA LEU A 49 19.68 -37.78 13.78
C LEU A 49 18.29 -37.16 13.97
N LEU A 50 17.64 -37.45 15.10
CA LEU A 50 16.30 -36.94 15.39
C LEU A 50 16.32 -35.42 15.56
N ILE A 51 17.25 -34.89 16.34
CA ILE A 51 17.45 -33.44 16.51
C ILE A 51 17.78 -32.77 15.18
N LEU A 52 18.68 -33.36 14.38
CA LEU A 52 19.09 -32.81 13.09
C LEU A 52 17.92 -32.74 12.09
N SER A 53 17.07 -33.77 12.09
CA SER A 53 15.86 -33.81 11.27
C SER A 53 14.84 -32.76 11.71
N PHE A 54 14.67 -32.59 13.02
CA PHE A 54 13.72 -31.64 13.59
C PHE A 54 14.11 -30.20 13.28
N VAL A 55 15.38 -29.85 13.48
CA VAL A 55 15.93 -28.53 13.09
C VAL A 55 15.72 -28.32 11.59
N SER A 56 15.99 -29.33 10.76
CA SER A 56 15.78 -29.24 9.30
C SER A 56 14.35 -28.94 8.89
N LEU A 57 13.37 -29.55 9.54
CA LEU A 57 11.95 -29.32 9.25
C LEU A 57 11.52 -27.88 9.58
N ILE A 58 12.03 -27.28 10.66
CA ILE A 58 11.73 -25.90 11.06
C ILE A 58 12.15 -24.90 9.96
N PHE A 59 13.31 -25.12 9.34
CA PHE A 59 13.84 -24.23 8.31
C PHE A 59 13.24 -24.49 6.91
N ILE A 60 12.80 -25.72 6.62
CA ILE A 60 12.10 -26.05 5.37
C ILE A 60 10.73 -25.36 5.29
N GLY A 61 10.03 -25.20 6.41
CA GLY A 61 8.72 -24.56 6.50
C GLY A 61 8.61 -23.18 5.82
N PRO A 62 9.41 -22.17 6.18
CA PRO A 62 9.37 -20.85 5.55
C PRO A 62 9.74 -20.88 4.05
N PHE A 63 10.60 -21.80 3.63
CA PHE A 63 10.97 -21.96 2.22
C PHE A 63 9.81 -22.46 1.36
N LEU A 64 9.01 -23.41 1.88
CA LEU A 64 7.82 -23.94 1.21
C LEU A 64 6.64 -22.95 1.20
N LYS A 65 6.47 -22.13 2.25
CA LYS A 65 5.29 -21.26 2.44
C LYS A 65 5.21 -20.08 1.44
N GLN A 66 6.33 -19.69 0.84
CA GLN A 66 6.39 -18.48 0.01
C GLN A 66 5.77 -18.61 -1.39
N ARG A 67 5.69 -19.81 -1.98
CA ARG A 67 5.22 -19.98 -3.37
C ARG A 67 3.70 -19.90 -3.54
N HIS A 68 2.90 -20.28 -2.55
CA HIS A 68 1.44 -20.39 -2.72
C HIS A 68 0.62 -19.14 -2.37
N LYS A 69 1.07 -18.30 -1.43
CA LYS A 69 0.27 -17.15 -0.95
C LYS A 69 -0.06 -16.11 -2.03
N LYS A 70 0.83 -15.92 -3.02
CA LYS A 70 0.63 -14.94 -4.10
C LYS A 70 -0.45 -15.35 -5.12
N ARG A 71 -0.74 -16.64 -5.27
CA ARG A 71 -1.77 -17.12 -6.22
C ARG A 71 -3.19 -17.00 -5.66
N LEU A 72 -3.39 -17.25 -4.36
CA LEU A 72 -4.72 -17.16 -3.73
C LEU A 72 -5.26 -15.72 -3.72
N TYR A 73 -4.47 -14.76 -3.23
CA TYR A 73 -4.92 -13.36 -3.15
C TYR A 73 -5.15 -12.74 -4.54
N ALA A 74 -4.33 -13.12 -5.53
CA ALA A 74 -4.50 -12.70 -6.92
C ALA A 74 -5.73 -13.33 -7.60
N ARG A 75 -6.19 -14.50 -7.11
CA ARG A 75 -7.40 -15.17 -7.60
C ARG A 75 -8.68 -14.58 -7.02
N ILE A 76 -8.63 -14.13 -5.76
CA ILE A 76 -9.78 -13.50 -5.07
C ILE A 76 -9.99 -12.05 -5.57
N PHE A 77 -8.92 -11.35 -5.93
CA PHE A 77 -8.99 -9.96 -6.41
C PHE A 77 -8.29 -9.76 -7.77
N PRO A 78 -8.80 -10.36 -8.86
CA PRO A 78 -8.19 -10.25 -10.19
C PRO A 78 -8.14 -8.79 -10.70
N ASP A 79 -9.09 -7.96 -10.27
CA ASP A 79 -9.24 -6.57 -10.76
C ASP A 79 -8.22 -5.57 -10.25
N LYS A 80 -7.43 -5.91 -9.22
CA LYS A 80 -6.49 -4.94 -8.62
C LYS A 80 -5.39 -4.54 -9.61
N LYS A 81 -4.96 -5.47 -10.48
CA LYS A 81 -4.01 -5.19 -11.56
C LYS A 81 -4.62 -4.35 -12.69
N LYS A 82 -5.89 -4.62 -13.04
CA LYS A 82 -6.61 -3.90 -14.09
C LYS A 82 -6.83 -2.44 -13.69
N LYS A 83 -7.31 -2.21 -12.46
CA LYS A 83 -7.47 -0.86 -11.87
C LYS A 83 -6.15 -0.09 -11.79
N LEU A 84 -5.03 -0.76 -11.50
CA LEU A 84 -3.72 -0.08 -11.45
C LEU A 84 -3.25 0.37 -12.83
N LYS A 85 -3.49 -0.45 -13.87
CA LYS A 85 -3.15 -0.14 -15.26
C LYS A 85 -3.99 1.04 -15.77
N GLU A 86 -5.30 1.02 -15.53
CA GLU A 86 -6.20 2.13 -15.84
C GLU A 86 -5.81 3.43 -15.11
N LYS A 87 -5.39 3.34 -13.84
CA LYS A 87 -4.92 4.50 -13.06
C LYS A 87 -3.59 5.05 -13.59
N TYR A 88 -2.73 4.21 -14.17
CA TYR A 88 -1.48 4.64 -14.78
C TYR A 88 -1.71 5.28 -16.16
N GLU A 89 -2.58 4.68 -16.99
CA GLU A 89 -2.95 5.18 -18.31
C GLU A 89 -3.70 6.52 -18.22
N SER A 90 -4.66 6.65 -17.29
CA SER A 90 -5.35 7.92 -17.03
C SER A 90 -4.41 9.05 -16.61
N LYS A 91 -3.39 8.76 -15.79
CA LYS A 91 -2.35 9.75 -15.46
C LYS A 91 -1.53 10.13 -16.69
N ARG A 92 -1.05 9.15 -17.46
CA ARG A 92 -0.27 9.39 -18.69
C ARG A 92 -1.05 10.26 -19.68
N ASN A 93 -2.34 9.98 -19.87
CA ASN A 93 -3.21 10.74 -20.77
C ASN A 93 -3.45 12.17 -20.27
N LYS A 94 -3.59 12.38 -18.96
CA LYS A 94 -3.67 13.75 -18.38
C LYS A 94 -2.43 14.58 -18.66
N TYR A 95 -1.23 14.00 -18.54
CA TYR A 95 0.03 14.72 -18.84
C TYR A 95 0.24 14.95 -20.34
N ALA A 96 -0.23 14.03 -21.19
CA ALA A 96 -0.19 14.21 -22.65
C ALA A 96 -1.14 15.32 -23.12
N PHE A 97 -2.34 15.40 -22.52
CA PHE A 97 -3.33 16.43 -22.81
C PHE A 97 -2.89 17.81 -22.29
N SER A 98 -2.29 17.90 -21.10
CA SER A 98 -1.80 19.18 -20.56
C SER A 98 -0.69 19.79 -21.43
N LYS A 99 0.21 18.96 -21.98
CA LYS A 99 1.28 19.41 -22.90
C LYS A 99 0.76 19.97 -24.24
N GLN A 100 -0.42 19.56 -24.69
CA GLN A 100 -1.04 20.09 -25.91
C GLN A 100 -1.83 21.38 -25.68
N THR A 101 -2.18 21.72 -24.44
CA THR A 101 -3.08 22.84 -24.13
C THR A 101 -2.33 24.14 -23.77
N GLU A 102 -1.00 24.11 -23.64
CA GLU A 102 -0.18 25.28 -23.24
C GLU A 102 -0.02 26.38 -24.33
N SER A 103 -0.64 26.28 -25.52
CA SER A 103 -0.45 27.25 -26.60
C SER A 103 -1.61 28.22 -26.87
N LYS A 104 -2.63 28.28 -26.01
CA LYS A 104 -3.67 29.33 -26.13
C LYS A 104 -3.98 29.93 -24.77
N ILE A 105 -3.22 30.96 -24.40
CA ILE A 105 -3.64 31.94 -23.41
C ILE A 105 -4.93 32.56 -23.98
N ARG A 106 -6.08 32.11 -23.48
CA ARG A 106 -7.34 32.82 -23.71
C ARG A 106 -7.35 33.99 -22.73
N ASP A 107 -7.59 35.18 -23.26
CA ASP A 107 -7.85 36.36 -22.44
C ASP A 107 -8.93 36.01 -21.43
N VAL A 108 -8.55 36.02 -20.15
CA VAL A 108 -9.44 35.71 -19.04
C VAL A 108 -10.40 36.90 -18.93
N GLU A 109 -11.63 36.72 -19.38
CA GLU A 109 -12.72 37.64 -19.07
C GLU A 109 -12.72 37.90 -17.56
N LYS A 110 -12.64 39.18 -17.17
CA LYS A 110 -12.72 39.58 -15.78
C LYS A 110 -14.10 39.19 -15.25
N ILE A 111 -14.16 38.07 -14.55
CA ILE A 111 -15.35 37.62 -13.84
C ILE A 111 -15.62 38.66 -12.74
N ASP A 112 -16.74 39.37 -12.84
CA ASP A 112 -17.20 40.26 -11.78
C ASP A 112 -17.60 39.40 -10.56
N LEU A 113 -16.83 39.50 -9.48
CA LEU A 113 -17.00 38.73 -8.23
C LEU A 113 -18.10 39.31 -7.33
N ASN A 114 -19.07 40.05 -7.91
CA ASN A 114 -20.24 40.56 -7.22
C ASN A 114 -21.24 39.43 -6.90
N PHE A 115 -20.82 38.50 -6.03
CA PHE A 115 -21.72 37.50 -5.47
C PHE A 115 -22.63 38.15 -4.44
N LYS A 116 -23.91 38.29 -4.80
CA LYS A 116 -24.97 38.59 -3.84
C LYS A 116 -25.19 37.34 -3.00
N TYR A 117 -24.41 37.19 -1.92
CA TYR A 117 -24.55 36.06 -1.01
C TYR A 117 -26.00 35.99 -0.51
N ARG A 118 -26.71 34.92 -0.90
CA ARG A 118 -28.05 34.65 -0.37
C ARG A 118 -27.93 34.37 1.13
N LYS A 119 -29.03 34.65 1.84
CA LYS A 119 -29.23 34.55 3.29
C LYS A 119 -28.34 33.51 3.99
N PRO A 120 -27.81 33.81 5.19
CA PRO A 120 -26.90 32.92 5.91
C PRO A 120 -27.51 31.53 6.12
N LEU A 121 -26.72 30.49 5.84
CA LEU A 121 -27.15 29.08 5.93
C LEU A 121 -27.47 28.64 7.36
N ILE A 122 -26.91 29.35 8.35
CA ILE A 122 -27.10 29.11 9.77
C ILE A 122 -27.38 30.43 10.50
N LYS A 123 -28.25 30.37 11.50
CA LYS A 123 -28.58 31.48 12.39
C LYS A 123 -28.40 31.05 13.83
N LYS A 124 -28.15 32.00 14.71
CA LYS A 124 -28.08 31.76 16.15
C LYS A 124 -29.39 32.21 16.79
N CYS A 125 -29.97 31.39 17.66
CA CYS A 125 -31.14 31.79 18.43
C CYS A 125 -30.75 32.89 19.44
N ASN A 126 -31.42 34.05 19.36
CA ASN A 126 -31.16 35.19 20.25
C ASN A 126 -31.43 34.90 21.72
N LYS A 127 -32.34 33.96 22.04
CA LYS A 127 -32.71 33.65 23.43
C LYS A 127 -31.86 32.55 24.08
N CYS A 128 -31.60 31.46 23.37
CA CYS A 128 -30.91 30.30 23.95
C CYS A 128 -29.51 30.02 23.36
N GLY A 129 -29.08 30.79 22.36
CA GLY A 129 -27.76 30.69 21.75
C GLY A 129 -27.55 29.46 20.85
N MET A 130 -28.57 28.62 20.65
CA MET A 130 -28.48 27.44 19.79
C MET A 130 -28.33 27.83 18.32
N ILE A 131 -27.40 27.16 17.62
CA ILE A 131 -27.23 27.31 16.17
C ILE A 131 -28.30 26.49 15.46
N VAL A 132 -29.04 27.12 14.57
CA VAL A 132 -30.13 26.54 13.80
C VAL A 132 -29.94 26.79 12.31
N PRO A 133 -30.48 25.92 11.44
CA PRO A 133 -30.49 26.16 10.00
C PRO A 133 -31.24 27.46 9.66
N GLY A 134 -30.74 28.24 8.70
CA GLY A 134 -31.29 29.56 8.33
C GLY A 134 -32.74 29.55 7.82
N PHE A 135 -33.27 28.37 7.44
CA PHE A 135 -34.66 28.14 7.06
C PHE A 135 -35.59 27.80 8.24
N SER A 136 -35.06 27.59 9.44
CA SER A 136 -35.84 27.19 10.63
C SER A 136 -36.52 28.41 11.25
N LYS A 137 -37.87 28.41 11.24
CA LYS A 137 -38.66 29.52 11.80
C LYS A 137 -38.67 29.54 13.33
N LYS A 138 -38.51 28.39 13.98
CA LYS A 138 -38.55 28.23 15.44
C LYS A 138 -37.32 27.49 15.94
N CYS A 139 -36.85 27.86 17.13
CA CYS A 139 -35.75 27.17 17.78
C CYS A 139 -36.25 25.84 18.37
N PRO A 140 -35.59 24.70 18.09
CA PRO A 140 -35.99 23.41 18.64
C PRO A 140 -35.77 23.28 20.15
N LYS A 141 -34.95 24.17 20.74
CA LYS A 141 -34.67 24.15 22.19
C LYS A 141 -35.62 25.00 23.01
N CYS A 142 -35.93 26.23 22.58
CA CYS A 142 -36.79 27.15 23.33
C CYS A 142 -38.18 27.37 22.70
N GLY A 143 -38.45 26.80 21.52
CA GLY A 143 -39.74 26.93 20.83
C GLY A 143 -40.01 28.30 20.20
N GLU A 144 -39.12 29.26 20.42
CA GLU A 144 -39.31 30.65 20.03
C GLU A 144 -38.89 30.96 18.59
N PRO A 145 -39.47 32.01 17.97
CA PRO A 145 -39.12 32.40 16.62
C PRO A 145 -37.65 32.84 16.51
N VAL A 146 -36.98 32.35 15.47
CA VAL A 146 -35.60 32.73 15.16
C VAL A 146 -35.70 33.89 14.18
N LEU A 147 -35.45 35.10 14.69
CA LEU A 147 -35.44 36.33 13.89
C LEU A 147 -34.27 36.29 12.88
N ASP A 148 -34.52 36.79 11.67
CA ASP A 148 -33.56 36.84 10.56
C ASP A 148 -32.32 37.68 10.89
#